data_AF-A0A1A1YRL0-F1
#
_entry.id   AF-A0A1A1YRL0-F1
#
_cell.length_a   1.000
_cell.length_b   1.000
_cell.length_c   1.000
_cell.angle_alpha   90.00
_cell.angle_beta   90.00
_cell.angle_gamma   90.00
#
_symmetry.space_group_name_H-M   'P 1'
#
loop_
_entity.id
_entity.type
_entity.pdbx_description
1 polymer ?
#
loop_
_entity_poly.entity_id
_entity_poly.type
_entity_poly.pdbx_seq_one_letter_code
_entity_poly.pdbx_strand_id
1 'polypeptide(L)'
;MAYVRKVRTSSGAVAVQVARKNQGKHEILAHLGSAHTDVELGVLLEQARRIADGDQQGLDLEVARKVARVGEVADWRPADETVAPASAGPGHITGTSSRLLREVLGHVYDWLGFDVVDDAVFRDLVSARIVEPTSKLDSIRVLEDLGATTVSYRTIQRHLDVIGPGGYRDAIAAKSAVESRIVV
;
A
#
# COMPACT_ATOMS: atom_id res chain seq x y z
N MET A 1 -10.76 0.99 -16.21
CA MET A 1 -9.32 0.80 -16.41
C MET A 1 -9.11 -0.15 -17.57
N ALA A 2 -8.13 0.13 -18.44
CA ALA A 2 -7.74 -0.76 -19.53
C ALA A 2 -6.79 -1.86 -18.99
N TYR A 3 -6.83 -3.06 -19.57
CA TYR A 3 -5.97 -4.17 -19.20
C TYR A 3 -5.64 -5.03 -20.43
N VAL A 4 -4.50 -5.72 -20.38
CA VAL A 4 -4.07 -6.63 -21.45
C VAL A 4 -4.69 -8.01 -21.24
N ARG A 5 -5.27 -8.56 -22.30
CA ARG A 5 -5.91 -9.87 -22.37
C ARG A 5 -5.20 -10.74 -23.39
N LYS A 6 -4.95 -12.01 -23.03
CA LYS A 6 -4.41 -13.05 -23.92
C LYS A 6 -5.51 -14.07 -24.19
N VAL A 7 -5.72 -14.43 -25.46
CA VAL A 7 -6.73 -15.41 -25.86
C VAL A 7 -6.13 -16.40 -26.83
N ARG A 8 -6.31 -17.69 -26.60
CA ARG A 8 -5.89 -18.70 -27.57
C ARG A 8 -6.86 -18.74 -28.75
N THR A 9 -6.33 -18.67 -29.96
CA THR A 9 -7.10 -18.72 -31.21
C THR A 9 -7.33 -20.15 -31.66
N SER A 10 -8.26 -20.35 -32.60
CA SER A 10 -8.53 -21.66 -33.20
C SER A 10 -7.32 -22.27 -33.91
N SER A 11 -6.40 -21.44 -34.42
CA SER A 11 -5.13 -21.83 -35.04
C SER A 11 -4.01 -22.18 -34.06
N GLY A 12 -4.27 -22.10 -32.75
CA GLY A 12 -3.28 -22.37 -31.70
C GLY A 12 -2.35 -21.19 -31.38
N ALA A 13 -2.53 -20.04 -32.04
CA ALA A 13 -1.82 -18.80 -31.72
C ALA A 13 -2.39 -18.14 -30.47
N VAL A 14 -1.67 -17.18 -29.89
CA VAL A 14 -2.15 -16.35 -28.77
C VAL A 14 -2.44 -14.95 -29.27
N ALA A 15 -3.73 -14.60 -29.35
CA ALA A 15 -4.17 -13.24 -29.62
C ALA A 15 -3.96 -12.34 -28.39
N VAL A 16 -3.36 -11.16 -28.61
CA VAL A 16 -3.13 -10.13 -27.59
C VAL A 16 -4.04 -8.93 -27.87
N GLN A 17 -4.80 -8.55 -26.84
CA GLN A 17 -5.80 -7.48 -26.94
C GLN A 17 -5.73 -6.57 -25.72
N VAL A 18 -6.09 -5.30 -25.89
CA VAL A 18 -6.32 -4.36 -24.80
C VAL A 18 -7.83 -4.21 -24.64
N ALA A 19 -8.33 -4.43 -23.45
CA ALA A 19 -9.76 -4.34 -23.15
C ALA A 19 -10.00 -3.43 -21.94
N ARG A 20 -11.22 -2.91 -21.82
CA ARG A 20 -11.67 -2.14 -20.67
C ARG A 20 -12.97 -2.73 -20.15
N LYS A 21 -13.12 -2.79 -18.84
CA LYS A 21 -14.41 -3.10 -18.20
C LYS A 21 -15.19 -1.80 -17.99
N ASN A 22 -16.39 -1.71 -18.56
CA ASN A 22 -17.30 -0.60 -18.38
C ASN A 22 -18.70 -1.14 -18.05
N GLN A 23 -19.27 -0.76 -16.90
CA GLN A 23 -20.59 -1.20 -16.44
C GLN A 23 -20.84 -2.72 -16.58
N GLY A 24 -19.85 -3.54 -16.22
CA GLY A 24 -19.95 -5.01 -16.30
C GLY A 24 -19.73 -5.62 -17.69
N LYS A 25 -19.61 -4.82 -18.76
CA LYS A 25 -19.31 -5.28 -20.12
C LYS A 25 -17.82 -5.12 -20.44
N HIS A 26 -17.27 -6.06 -21.20
CA HIS A 26 -15.88 -6.02 -21.67
C HIS A 26 -15.86 -5.38 -23.07
N GLU A 27 -15.20 -4.23 -23.18
CA GLU A 27 -15.01 -3.52 -24.44
C GLU A 27 -13.58 -3.70 -24.92
N ILE A 28 -13.38 -4.11 -26.18
CA ILE A 28 -12.05 -4.28 -26.77
C ILE A 28 -11.61 -2.94 -27.33
N LEU A 29 -10.54 -2.37 -26.76
CA LEU A 29 -9.99 -1.09 -27.17
C LEU A 29 -9.00 -1.23 -28.33
N ALA A 30 -8.19 -2.29 -28.33
CA ALA A 30 -7.23 -2.56 -29.39
C ALA A 30 -6.98 -4.06 -29.55
N HIS A 31 -6.81 -4.48 -30.80
CA HIS A 31 -6.37 -5.84 -31.14
C HIS A 31 -4.98 -5.75 -31.77
N LEU A 32 -3.96 -6.31 -31.10
CA LEU A 32 -2.57 -6.10 -31.52
C LEU A 32 -2.06 -7.18 -32.48
N GLY A 33 -2.64 -8.37 -32.44
CA GLY A 33 -2.23 -9.49 -33.31
C GLY A 33 -2.28 -10.82 -32.57
N SER A 34 -1.78 -11.87 -33.23
CA SER A 34 -1.63 -13.21 -32.63
C SER A 34 -0.18 -13.66 -32.72
N ALA A 35 0.34 -14.23 -31.63
CA ALA A 35 1.70 -14.75 -31.55
C ALA A 35 1.71 -16.27 -31.67
N HIS A 36 2.62 -16.80 -32.47
CA HIS A 36 2.91 -18.23 -32.59
C HIS A 36 4.15 -18.64 -31.79
N THR A 37 4.99 -17.67 -31.41
CA THR A 37 6.22 -17.91 -30.63
C THR A 37 6.24 -17.08 -29.34
N ASP A 38 7.03 -17.52 -28.35
CA ASP A 38 7.23 -16.80 -27.09
C ASP A 38 7.80 -15.39 -27.32
N VAL A 39 8.66 -15.24 -28.32
CA VAL A 39 9.28 -13.97 -28.69
C VAL A 39 8.24 -13.00 -29.24
N GLU A 40 7.42 -13.44 -30.20
CA GLU A 40 6.31 -12.66 -30.74
C GLU A 40 5.32 -12.25 -29.64
N LEU A 41 5.02 -13.17 -28.72
CA LEU A 41 4.11 -12.91 -27.61
C LEU A 41 4.68 -11.83 -26.69
N GLY A 42 5.98 -11.88 -26.38
CA GLY A 42 6.66 -10.85 -25.60
C GLY A 42 6.53 -9.47 -26.23
N VAL A 43 6.79 -9.35 -27.53
CA VAL A 43 6.69 -8.09 -28.28
C VAL A 43 5.27 -7.53 -28.26
N LEU A 44 4.27 -8.37 -28.53
CA LEU A 44 2.86 -7.94 -28.52
C LEU A 44 2.39 -7.52 -27.12
N LEU A 45 2.87 -8.19 -26.07
CA LEU A 45 2.52 -7.84 -24.69
C LEU A 45 3.13 -6.51 -24.24
N GLU A 46 4.36 -6.22 -24.65
CA GLU A 46 5.00 -4.93 -24.36
C GLU A 46 4.27 -3.79 -25.07
N GLN A 47 3.89 -3.99 -26.33
CA GLN A 47 3.09 -3.00 -27.05
C GLN A 47 1.70 -2.81 -26.44
N ALA A 48 1.02 -3.90 -26.05
CA ALA A 48 -0.30 -3.84 -25.44
C ALA A 48 -0.28 -3.09 -24.10
N ARG A 49 0.81 -3.23 -23.35
CA ARG A 49 0.96 -2.59 -22.05
C ARG A 49 1.10 -1.08 -22.16
N ARG A 50 1.92 -0.59 -23.10
CA ARG A 50 2.00 0.85 -23.40
C ARG A 50 0.63 1.45 -23.74
N ILE A 51 -0.19 0.72 -24.49
CA ILE A 51 -1.56 1.15 -24.83
C ILE A 51 -2.48 1.12 -23.60
N ALA A 52 -2.36 0.09 -22.74
CA ALA A 52 -3.17 -0.05 -21.54
C ALA A 52 -2.84 1.00 -20.46
N ASP A 53 -1.57 1.37 -20.33
CA ASP A 53 -1.07 2.32 -19.34
C ASP A 53 -1.34 3.78 -19.76
N GLY A 54 -1.51 4.05 -21.06
CA GLY A 54 -1.86 5.38 -21.59
C GLY A 54 -0.78 6.44 -21.29
N ASP A 55 -1.18 7.66 -20.92
CA ASP A 55 -0.26 8.75 -20.51
C ASP A 55 0.25 8.60 -19.06
N GLN A 56 -0.22 7.59 -18.31
CA GLN A 56 0.32 7.30 -16.99
C GLN A 56 1.63 6.53 -17.15
N GLN A 57 2.77 7.22 -16.98
CA GLN A 57 4.06 6.56 -16.87
C GLN A 57 4.05 5.66 -15.62
N GLY A 58 4.17 4.35 -15.83
CA GLY A 58 4.35 3.40 -14.74
C GLY A 58 5.67 3.70 -14.01
N LEU A 59 5.69 3.54 -12.68
CA LEU A 59 6.94 3.55 -11.93
C LEU A 59 7.82 2.39 -12.43
N ASP A 60 8.99 2.73 -12.96
CA ASP A 60 9.99 1.76 -13.42
C ASP A 60 10.72 1.17 -12.20
N LEU A 61 10.05 0.24 -11.54
CA LEU A 61 10.66 -0.60 -10.52
C LEU A 61 11.28 -1.79 -11.25
N GLU A 62 12.60 -2.00 -11.10
CA GLU A 62 13.32 -3.15 -11.64
C GLU A 62 12.87 -4.46 -10.96
N VAL A 63 11.66 -4.90 -11.27
CA VAL A 63 11.12 -6.18 -10.85
C VAL A 63 11.39 -7.15 -11.99
N ALA A 64 12.15 -8.21 -11.72
CA ALA A 64 12.40 -9.28 -12.68
C ALA A 64 11.06 -9.85 -13.18
N ARG A 65 10.68 -9.45 -14.40
CA ARG A 65 9.37 -9.78 -14.95
C ARG A 65 9.42 -11.17 -15.57
N LYS A 66 8.51 -12.05 -15.14
CA LYS A 66 8.38 -13.39 -15.71
C LYS A 66 8.02 -13.26 -17.21
N VAL A 67 8.87 -13.83 -18.07
CA VAL A 67 8.63 -13.89 -19.52
C VAL A 67 7.40 -14.75 -19.80
N ALA A 68 6.40 -14.17 -20.45
CA ALA A 68 5.20 -14.91 -20.84
C ALA A 68 5.54 -15.90 -21.95
N ARG A 69 5.08 -17.15 -21.80
CA ARG A 69 5.23 -18.19 -22.83
C ARG A 69 3.88 -18.53 -23.46
N VAL A 70 3.87 -18.77 -24.76
CA VAL A 70 2.69 -19.21 -25.54
C VAL A 70 2.10 -20.48 -24.93
N GLY A 71 2.96 -21.42 -24.48
CA GLY A 71 2.54 -22.66 -23.83
C GLY A 71 1.83 -22.48 -22.48
N GLU A 72 2.03 -21.36 -21.77
CA GLU A 72 1.39 -21.10 -20.47
C GLU A 72 0.01 -20.43 -20.59
N VAL A 73 -0.42 -20.04 -21.81
CA VAL A 73 -1.74 -19.43 -22.02
C VAL A 73 -2.80 -20.52 -22.11
N ALA A 74 -3.71 -20.58 -21.15
CA ALA A 74 -4.77 -21.59 -21.10
C ALA A 74 -5.50 -21.76 -22.45
N ASP A 75 -5.59 -23.01 -22.92
CA ASP A 75 -6.45 -23.42 -24.03
C ASP A 75 -7.82 -23.78 -23.45
N TRP A 76 -8.84 -22.95 -23.66
CA TRP A 76 -10.20 -23.20 -23.17
C TRP A 76 -10.95 -24.27 -24.00
N ARG A 77 -10.23 -25.28 -24.51
CA ARG A 77 -10.78 -26.54 -25.01
C ARG A 77 -10.88 -27.52 -23.82
N PRO A 78 -11.91 -28.36 -23.71
CA PRO A 78 -12.03 -29.28 -22.59
C PRO A 78 -10.95 -30.36 -22.71
N ALA A 79 -9.85 -30.18 -22.00
CA ALA A 79 -8.81 -31.17 -21.78
C ALA A 79 -8.42 -31.16 -20.30
N ASP A 80 -8.12 -32.36 -19.82
CA ASP A 80 -7.93 -32.79 -18.42
C ASP A 80 -7.33 -31.75 -17.47
N GLU A 81 -7.87 -31.69 -16.25
CA GLU A 81 -7.55 -30.72 -15.20
C GLU A 81 -6.09 -30.83 -14.73
N THR A 82 -5.16 -30.25 -15.47
CA THR A 82 -3.87 -29.85 -14.90
C THR A 82 -4.05 -28.52 -14.18
N VAL A 83 -4.13 -28.57 -12.85
CA VAL A 83 -4.10 -27.41 -11.96
C VAL A 83 -2.78 -26.68 -12.19
N ALA A 84 -2.80 -25.61 -13.00
CA ALA A 84 -1.67 -24.71 -13.14
C ALA A 84 -1.34 -24.11 -11.76
N PRO A 85 -0.06 -24.04 -11.35
CA PRO A 85 0.30 -23.38 -10.11
C PRO A 85 -0.17 -21.93 -10.18
N ALA A 86 -0.90 -21.48 -9.15
CA ALA A 86 -1.36 -20.10 -9.05
C ALA A 86 -0.15 -19.17 -9.16
N SER A 87 0.02 -18.54 -10.31
CA SER A 87 1.01 -17.48 -10.45
C SER A 87 0.58 -16.36 -9.52
N ALA A 88 1.40 -16.04 -8.51
CA ALA A 88 1.18 -14.84 -7.72
C ALA A 88 0.98 -13.68 -8.70
N GLY A 89 -0.20 -13.08 -8.68
CA GLY A 89 -0.48 -11.89 -9.48
C GLY A 89 0.52 -10.78 -9.16
N PRO A 90 0.62 -9.74 -9.99
CA PRO A 90 1.45 -8.59 -9.66
C PRO A 90 1.14 -8.12 -8.24
N GLY A 91 2.19 -7.90 -7.44
CA GLY A 91 2.06 -7.44 -6.06
C GLY A 91 1.20 -6.19 -6.03
N HIS A 92 0.18 -6.19 -5.17
CA HIS A 92 -0.67 -5.03 -4.96
C HIS A 92 -0.25 -4.35 -3.65
N ILE A 93 -0.31 -3.02 -3.63
CA ILE A 93 -0.09 -2.25 -2.43
C ILE A 93 -1.28 -2.50 -1.52
N THR A 94 -1.05 -3.12 -0.35
CA THR A 94 -2.09 -3.38 0.65
C THR A 94 -2.36 -2.17 1.54
N GLY A 95 -1.45 -1.20 1.56
CA GLY A 95 -1.60 0.05 2.30
C GLY A 95 -0.38 0.95 2.17
N THR A 96 -0.53 2.21 2.57
CA THR A 96 0.53 3.22 2.65
C THR A 96 0.61 3.74 4.08
N SER A 97 1.80 4.09 4.56
CA SER A 97 1.95 4.70 5.88
C SER A 97 3.04 5.76 5.92
N SER A 98 2.84 6.80 6.72
CA SER A 98 3.76 7.93 6.90
C SER A 98 4.79 7.66 8.02
N ARG A 99 5.64 6.63 7.84
CA ARG A 99 6.61 6.19 8.86
C ARG A 99 7.60 7.26 9.27
N LEU A 100 8.13 8.02 8.29
CA LEU A 100 9.08 9.10 8.58
C LEU A 100 8.49 10.16 9.50
N LEU A 101 7.23 10.55 9.26
CA LEU A 101 6.54 11.52 10.13
C LEU A 101 6.42 10.98 11.56
N ARG A 102 6.03 9.72 11.72
CA ARG A 102 5.95 9.07 13.03
C ARG A 102 7.31 9.05 13.74
N GLU A 103 8.38 8.69 13.03
CA GLU A 103 9.74 8.65 13.58
C GLU A 103 10.24 10.04 13.98
N VAL A 104 9.99 11.07 13.17
CA VAL A 104 10.38 12.45 13.48
C VAL A 104 9.61 12.97 14.69
N LEU A 105 8.28 12.78 14.74
CA LEU A 105 7.48 13.18 15.91
C LEU A 105 7.93 12.45 17.16
N GLY A 106 8.25 11.16 17.03
CA GLY A 106 8.87 10.38 18.08
C GLY A 106 10.18 10.99 18.55
N HIS A 107 11.11 11.26 17.64
CA HIS A 107 12.42 11.80 17.99
C HIS A 107 12.30 13.17 18.67
N VAL A 108 11.42 14.05 18.18
CA VAL A 108 11.17 15.35 18.80
C VAL A 108 10.57 15.19 20.21
N TYR A 109 9.66 14.24 20.41
CA TYR A 109 9.10 13.93 21.73
C TYR A 109 10.19 13.55 22.74
N ASP A 110 11.11 12.67 22.35
CA ASP A 110 12.22 12.24 23.20
C ASP A 110 13.26 13.36 23.39
N TRP A 111 13.54 14.13 22.34
CA TRP A 111 14.47 15.27 22.39
C TRP A 111 13.98 16.37 23.35
N LEU A 112 12.67 16.62 23.40
CA LEU A 112 12.06 17.53 24.38
C LEU A 112 12.05 16.95 25.81
N GLY A 113 12.53 15.72 26.00
CA GLY A 113 12.57 15.02 27.28
C GLY A 113 11.20 14.55 27.79
N PHE A 114 10.19 14.45 26.90
CA PHE A 114 8.84 14.03 27.27
C PHE A 114 8.74 12.51 27.49
N ASP A 115 9.77 11.76 27.11
CA ASP A 115 9.97 10.35 27.44
C ASP A 115 9.96 10.06 28.94
N VAL A 116 10.12 11.09 29.79
CA VAL A 116 9.95 11.00 31.26
C VAL A 116 8.61 10.43 31.71
N VAL A 117 7.57 10.54 30.88
CA VAL A 117 6.23 10.00 31.18
C VAL A 117 6.18 8.47 31.06
N ASP A 118 7.09 7.86 30.29
CA ASP A 118 7.20 6.41 30.05
C ASP A 118 5.86 5.71 29.72
N ASP A 119 5.05 6.35 28.87
CA ASP A 119 3.78 5.79 28.38
C ASP A 119 3.72 5.91 26.85
N ALA A 120 3.98 4.80 26.17
CA ALA A 120 3.94 4.72 24.72
C ALA A 120 2.55 4.99 24.14
N VAL A 121 1.47 4.58 24.82
CA VAL A 121 0.10 4.84 24.37
C VAL A 121 -0.20 6.33 24.45
N PHE A 122 0.23 6.99 25.52
CA PHE A 122 0.12 8.44 25.64
C PHE A 122 0.93 9.18 24.56
N ARG A 123 2.18 8.77 24.30
CA ARG A 123 3.02 9.34 23.23
C ARG A 123 2.38 9.19 21.85
N ASP A 124 1.80 8.04 21.56
CA ASP A 124 1.08 7.79 20.31
C ASP A 124 -0.14 8.71 20.19
N LEU A 125 -0.93 8.88 21.26
CA LEU A 125 -2.09 9.78 21.26
C LEU A 125 -1.70 11.24 21.07
N VAL A 126 -0.58 11.69 21.66
CA VAL A 126 -0.02 13.03 21.43
C VAL A 126 0.36 13.20 19.96
N SER A 127 1.05 12.22 19.38
CA SER A 127 1.46 12.23 17.97
C SER A 127 0.23 12.29 17.05
N ALA A 128 -0.78 11.46 17.31
CA ALA A 128 -2.04 11.47 16.57
C ALA A 128 -2.72 12.84 16.65
N ARG A 129 -2.77 13.48 17.82
CA ARG A 129 -3.39 14.80 18.01
C ARG A 129 -2.64 15.94 17.32
N ILE A 130 -1.32 15.85 17.19
CA ILE A 130 -0.51 16.81 16.42
C ILE A 130 -0.81 16.69 14.93
N VAL A 131 -0.93 15.46 14.43
CA VAL A 131 -1.20 15.19 13.01
C VAL A 131 -2.64 15.55 12.65
N GLU A 132 -3.61 15.10 13.44
CA GLU A 132 -5.02 15.40 13.25
C GLU A 132 -5.76 15.47 14.59
N PRO A 133 -6.37 16.61 14.95
CA PRO A 133 -7.01 16.77 16.27
C PRO A 133 -8.40 16.12 16.34
N THR A 134 -8.47 14.80 16.19
CA THR A 134 -9.73 14.03 16.12
C THR A 134 -10.16 13.46 17.48
N SER A 135 -11.23 12.66 17.48
CA SER A 135 -11.73 11.98 18.68
C SER A 135 -10.77 10.89 19.18
N LYS A 136 -10.89 10.49 20.45
CA LYS A 136 -10.10 9.37 21.01
C LYS A 136 -10.21 8.09 20.19
N LEU A 137 -11.42 7.77 19.71
CA LEU A 137 -11.64 6.59 18.90
C LEU A 137 -11.01 6.75 17.51
N ASP A 138 -11.18 7.91 16.88
CA ASP A 138 -10.65 8.18 15.54
C ASP A 138 -9.11 8.29 15.51
N SER A 139 -8.46 8.52 16.66
CA SER A 139 -6.99 8.47 16.76
C SER A 139 -6.38 7.14 16.32
N ILE A 140 -7.14 6.03 16.39
CA ILE A 140 -6.70 4.71 15.92
C ILE A 140 -6.42 4.75 14.41
N ARG A 141 -7.31 5.36 13.62
CA ARG A 141 -7.12 5.52 12.17
C ARG A 141 -5.87 6.36 11.87
N VAL A 142 -5.69 7.47 12.57
CA VAL A 142 -4.52 8.35 12.39
C VAL A 142 -3.22 7.59 12.68
N LEU A 143 -3.21 6.75 13.72
CA LEU A 143 -2.06 5.92 14.06
C LEU A 143 -1.80 4.82 13.01
N GLU A 144 -2.84 4.23 12.43
CA GLU A 144 -2.71 3.30 11.29
C GLU A 144 -2.12 3.99 10.06
N ASP A 145 -2.58 5.20 9.73
CA ASP A 145 -2.04 6.02 8.64
C ASP A 145 -0.57 6.40 8.89
N LEU A 146 -0.17 6.58 10.15
CA LEU A 146 1.22 6.76 10.57
C LEU A 146 2.01 5.45 10.58
N GLY A 147 1.36 4.29 10.42
CA GLY A 147 1.95 2.95 10.42
C GLY A 147 2.34 2.43 11.80
N ALA A 148 1.71 2.93 12.86
CA ALA A 148 1.89 2.46 14.24
C ALA A 148 1.08 1.18 14.49
N THR A 149 1.49 0.39 15.47
CA THR A 149 0.69 -0.72 15.98
C THR A 149 -0.33 -0.17 16.96
N THR A 150 -1.61 -0.25 16.63
CA THR A 150 -2.66 0.32 17.47
C THR A 150 -3.06 -0.62 18.60
N VAL A 151 -3.56 -0.02 19.68
CA VAL A 151 -4.15 -0.74 20.81
C VAL A 151 -5.67 -0.57 20.80
N SER A 152 -6.37 -1.46 21.50
CA SER A 152 -7.82 -1.36 21.60
C SER A 152 -8.27 -0.04 22.23
N TYR A 153 -9.46 0.43 21.86
CA TYR A 153 -10.06 1.62 22.48
C TYR A 153 -10.17 1.51 24.02
N ARG A 154 -10.40 0.30 24.54
CA ARG A 154 -10.43 0.05 25.99
C ARG A 154 -9.06 0.26 26.65
N THR A 155 -7.98 -0.10 25.96
CA THR A 155 -6.61 0.16 26.41
C THR A 155 -6.34 1.67 26.41
N ILE A 156 -6.69 2.38 25.33
CA ILE A 156 -6.59 3.84 25.25
C ILE A 156 -7.29 4.49 26.45
N GLN A 157 -8.54 4.10 26.73
CA GLN A 157 -9.30 4.69 27.83
C GLN A 157 -8.65 4.42 29.20
N ARG A 158 -8.10 3.22 29.43
CA ARG A 158 -7.36 2.91 30.66
C ARG A 158 -6.16 3.82 30.85
N HIS A 159 -5.36 4.05 29.81
CA HIS A 159 -4.21 4.97 29.87
C HIS A 159 -4.65 6.40 30.14
N LEU A 160 -5.71 6.86 29.47
CA LEU A 160 -6.28 8.20 29.70
C LEU A 160 -6.74 8.41 31.15
N ASP A 161 -7.29 7.38 31.79
CA ASP A 161 -7.74 7.46 33.19
C ASP A 161 -6.55 7.61 34.17
N VAL A 162 -5.33 7.20 33.78
CA VAL A 162 -4.12 7.32 34.61
C VAL A 162 -3.37 8.64 34.42
N ILE A 163 -3.57 9.38 33.32
CA ILE A 163 -2.82 10.61 32.99
C ILE A 163 -2.91 11.65 34.12
N GLY A 164 -4.12 11.89 34.62
CA GLY A 164 -4.37 12.86 35.69
C GLY A 164 -3.70 12.43 37.00
N PRO A 165 -4.06 11.26 37.57
CA PRO A 165 -3.44 10.72 38.77
C PRO A 165 -1.92 10.53 38.69
N GLY A 166 -1.41 10.22 37.49
CA GLY A 166 0.01 10.04 37.22
C GLY A 166 0.81 11.33 37.10
N GLY A 167 0.18 12.50 37.20
CA GLY A 167 0.88 13.78 37.18
C GLY A 167 1.58 14.09 35.86
N TYR A 168 1.11 13.53 34.73
CA TYR A 168 1.80 13.63 33.44
C TYR A 168 2.02 15.08 33.01
N ARG A 169 1.02 15.94 33.28
CA ARG A 169 1.10 17.37 33.01
C ARG A 169 2.28 18.02 33.74
N ASP A 170 2.48 17.70 35.01
CA ASP A 170 3.52 18.33 35.82
C ASP A 170 4.91 17.85 35.38
N ALA A 171 5.03 16.56 35.05
CA ALA A 171 6.25 15.98 34.50
C ALA A 171 6.65 16.64 33.16
N ILE A 172 5.69 16.81 32.23
CA ILE A 172 5.92 17.50 30.95
C ILE A 172 6.26 18.98 31.17
N ALA A 173 5.51 19.68 32.03
CA ALA A 173 5.72 21.10 32.31
C ALA A 173 7.12 21.36 32.88
N ALA A 174 7.61 20.48 33.76
CA ALA A 174 8.96 20.56 34.30
C ALA A 174 10.04 20.48 33.21
N LYS A 175 9.86 19.63 32.19
CA LYS A 175 10.79 19.49 31.06
C LYS A 175 10.76 20.72 30.14
N SER A 176 9.57 21.18 29.78
CA SER A 176 9.40 22.38 28.94
C SER A 176 10.02 23.65 29.54
N ALA A 177 10.00 23.79 30.87
CA ALA A 177 10.62 24.92 31.57
C ALA A 177 12.15 24.88 31.55
N VAL A 178 12.76 23.69 31.48
CA VAL A 178 14.23 23.53 31.40
C VAL A 178 14.74 23.86 30.01
N GLU A 179 14.06 23.38 28.97
CA GLU A 179 14.47 23.61 27.58
C GLU A 179 14.34 25.08 27.16
N SER A 180 13.34 25.80 27.72
CA SER A 180 13.16 27.24 27.50
C SER A 180 14.32 28.11 28.00
N ARG A 181 15.25 27.56 28.81
CA ARG A 181 16.48 28.25 29.25
C ARG A 181 17.68 28.02 28.34
N ILE A 182 17.60 27.09 27.39
CA ILE A 182 18.70 26.75 26.48
C ILE A 182 18.59 27.50 25.14
N VAL A 183 17.39 28.01 24.80
CA VAL A 183 17.09 28.68 23.52
C VAL A 183 17.00 30.23 23.66
N VAL A 184 17.44 30.82 24.78
CA VAL A 184 17.52 32.28 24.98
C VAL A 184 18.95 32.71 25.23
#